data_AF-A0AAW9F7L8-F1
#
_entry.id   AF-A0AAW9F7L8-F1
#
_cell.length_a   1.000
_cell.length_b   1.000
_cell.length_c   1.000
_cell.angle_alpha   90.00
_cell.angle_beta   90.00
_cell.angle_gamma   90.00
#
_symmetry.space_group_name_H-M   'P 1'
#
loop_
_entity.id
_entity.type
_entity.pdbx_description
1 polymer ?
#
loop_
_entity_poly.entity_id
_entity_poly.type
_entity_poly.pdbx_seq_one_letter_code
_entity_poly.pdbx_strand_id
1 'polypeptide(L)'
;MQDIRFEKVYDDTAILAIGSLFRRVNNTQWGINLDLAPQAEIGSLRVSNLPVLARKRVLNPTQKHKSAGFRLSFTIENSATWQRRCLGNFPVSLAIRAMDKRQHCFCFFANNIQIYLPQLELARVLFLHDGYLSRSALEPDYLRSEFSIEYPGPNVARVNVLPSSSYPLKSLDDYESRRLLSWILIDPDARASYESIGRSQKLNGYEQSGYRHWDFEFTPPPLRSASFEVCIFPRMA
;
A
#
# COMPACT_ATOMS: atom_id res chain seq x y z
N MET A 1 2.50 -5.55 16.99
CA MET A 1 2.88 -4.35 16.22
C MET A 1 3.83 -3.58 17.11
N GLN A 2 5.10 -3.43 16.75
CA GLN A 2 6.01 -2.59 17.53
C GLN A 2 5.43 -1.17 17.60
N ASP A 3 5.51 -0.54 18.77
CA ASP A 3 5.11 0.86 18.96
C ASP A 3 6.10 1.76 18.21
N ILE A 4 5.87 1.92 16.90
CA ILE A 4 6.65 2.81 16.05
C ILE A 4 6.31 4.24 16.45
N ARG A 5 7.30 4.94 17.01
CA ARG A 5 7.21 6.38 17.27
C ARG A 5 7.81 7.14 16.10
N PHE A 6 7.05 8.08 15.55
CA PHE A 6 7.48 8.96 14.47
C PHE A 6 8.07 10.24 15.06
N GLU A 7 9.38 10.41 14.90
CA GLU A 7 10.04 11.67 15.25
C GLU A 7 9.45 12.83 14.43
N LYS A 8 9.34 14.02 15.04
CA LYS A 8 8.77 15.25 14.43
C LYS A 8 7.29 15.18 14.04
N VAL A 9 6.59 14.14 14.49
CA VAL A 9 5.13 14.05 14.47
C VAL A 9 4.65 14.18 15.90
N TYR A 10 3.70 15.07 16.17
CA TYR A 10 3.13 15.23 17.50
C TYR A 10 2.34 13.97 17.90
N ASP A 11 2.18 13.78 19.20
CA ASP A 11 1.30 12.76 19.73
C ASP A 11 -0.13 12.96 19.21
N ASP A 12 -0.84 11.86 18.97
CA ASP A 12 -2.22 11.82 18.47
C ASP A 12 -2.46 12.56 17.13
N THR A 13 -1.48 12.54 16.22
CA THR A 13 -1.62 13.15 14.88
C THR A 13 -2.40 12.25 13.92
N ALA A 14 -3.52 12.73 13.39
CA ALA A 14 -4.36 12.02 12.43
C ALA A 14 -3.89 12.23 10.97
N ILE A 15 -3.89 11.15 10.19
CA ILE A 15 -3.69 11.21 8.72
C ILE A 15 -5.00 11.62 8.05
N LEU A 16 -5.05 12.81 7.48
CA LEU A 16 -6.23 13.34 6.80
C LEU A 16 -6.28 13.01 5.31
N ALA A 17 -5.13 13.04 4.64
CA ALA A 17 -4.99 12.67 3.23
C ALA A 17 -3.62 12.03 2.99
N ILE A 18 -3.53 11.24 1.91
CA ILE A 18 -2.29 10.67 1.42
C ILE A 18 -2.06 11.19 -0.01
N GLY A 19 -0.83 11.57 -0.34
CA GLY A 19 -0.48 12.17 -1.62
C GLY A 19 0.45 11.30 -2.46
N SER A 20 1.00 11.93 -3.50
CA SER A 20 1.98 11.32 -4.40
C SER A 20 3.24 10.89 -3.65
N LEU A 21 3.90 9.88 -4.20
CA LEU A 21 5.22 9.44 -3.78
C LEU A 21 6.29 10.28 -4.48
N PHE A 22 7.44 10.42 -3.83
CA PHE A 22 8.56 11.16 -4.39
C PHE A 22 9.91 10.60 -3.93
N ARG A 23 10.95 10.80 -4.73
CA ARG A 23 12.35 10.62 -4.32
C ARG A 23 13.25 11.60 -5.04
N ARG A 24 14.41 11.94 -4.48
CA ARG A 24 15.45 12.63 -5.25
C ARG A 24 15.95 11.71 -6.36
N VAL A 25 16.24 12.23 -7.55
CA VAL A 25 16.69 11.41 -8.70
C VAL A 25 17.93 10.59 -8.34
N ASN A 26 18.85 11.17 -7.56
CA ASN A 26 20.10 10.54 -7.10
C ASN A 26 20.00 9.79 -5.76
N ASN A 27 18.78 9.53 -5.27
CA ASN A 27 18.53 8.80 -4.03
C ASN A 27 17.56 7.64 -4.29
N THR A 28 17.69 6.56 -3.54
CA THR A 28 16.78 5.39 -3.59
C THR A 28 15.64 5.49 -2.58
N GLN A 29 15.73 6.42 -1.62
CA GLN A 29 14.73 6.58 -0.57
C GLN A 29 13.49 7.32 -1.07
N TRP A 30 12.38 6.60 -1.14
CA TRP A 30 11.06 7.16 -1.42
C TRP A 30 10.39 7.71 -0.17
N GLY A 31 9.82 8.90 -0.30
CA GLY A 31 8.86 9.51 0.60
C GLY A 31 7.44 9.46 0.02
N ILE A 32 6.46 9.63 0.90
CA ILE A 32 5.05 9.79 0.55
C ILE A 32 4.50 11.02 1.26
N ASN A 33 3.82 11.88 0.50
CA ASN A 33 3.22 13.10 1.03
C ASN A 33 1.99 12.79 1.88
N LEU A 34 1.80 13.54 2.96
CA LEU A 34 0.70 13.37 3.91
C LEU A 34 0.12 14.74 4.29
N ASP A 35 -1.20 14.78 4.45
CA ASP A 35 -1.90 15.87 5.15
C ASP A 35 -2.19 15.39 6.58
N LEU A 36 -1.67 16.10 7.57
CA LEU A 36 -1.66 15.70 8.98
C LEU A 36 -2.38 16.73 9.86
N ALA A 37 -3.09 16.27 10.88
CA ALA A 37 -3.70 17.12 11.91
C ALA A 37 -3.41 16.63 13.33
N PRO A 38 -2.83 17.46 14.22
CA PRO A 38 -2.39 18.83 13.96
C PRO A 38 -1.28 18.89 12.89
N GLN A 39 -1.10 20.06 12.28
CA GLN A 39 -0.07 20.22 11.26
C GLN A 39 1.30 19.94 11.88
N ALA A 40 1.96 18.88 11.39
CA ALA A 40 3.29 18.50 11.85
C ALA A 40 4.36 19.30 11.09
N GLU A 41 5.58 19.36 11.64
CA GLU A 41 6.75 19.95 10.98
C GLU A 41 7.10 19.24 9.66
N ILE A 42 6.74 17.95 9.55
CA ILE A 42 6.94 17.14 8.36
C ILE A 42 5.61 16.90 7.63
N GLY A 43 5.60 17.16 6.33
CA GLY A 43 4.47 16.84 5.43
C GLY A 43 4.61 15.51 4.70
N SER A 44 5.55 14.66 5.11
CA SER A 44 5.81 13.37 4.45
C SER A 44 6.46 12.37 5.40
N LEU A 45 6.31 11.09 5.09
CA LEU A 45 7.00 9.98 5.74
C LEU A 45 7.69 9.08 4.72
N ARG A 46 8.61 8.22 5.17
CA ARG A 46 9.25 7.23 4.30
C ARG A 46 8.25 6.17 3.87
N VAL A 47 8.40 5.68 2.65
CA VAL A 47 7.59 4.57 2.12
C VAL A 47 7.70 3.29 2.95
N SER A 48 8.81 3.07 3.65
CA SER A 48 8.92 1.96 4.60
C SER A 48 7.90 2.00 5.75
N ASN A 49 7.21 3.13 5.94
CA ASN A 49 6.17 3.29 6.95
C ASN A 49 4.76 3.01 6.40
N LEU A 50 4.61 2.74 5.10
CA LEU A 50 3.32 2.42 4.47
C LEU A 50 2.44 1.42 5.23
N PRO A 51 2.94 0.37 5.91
CA PRO A 51 2.08 -0.57 6.63
C PRO A 51 1.14 0.11 7.64
N VAL A 52 1.57 1.24 8.19
CA VAL A 52 0.78 2.02 9.15
C VAL A 52 0.13 3.28 8.56
N LEU A 53 0.38 3.63 7.30
CA LEU A 53 -0.19 4.83 6.68
C LEU A 53 -1.55 4.51 6.04
N ALA A 54 -2.61 4.74 6.80
CA ALA A 54 -3.99 4.65 6.33
C ALA A 54 -4.74 5.93 6.69
N ARG A 55 -5.68 6.37 5.84
CA ARG A 55 -6.52 7.54 6.13
C ARG A 55 -7.24 7.37 7.46
N LYS A 56 -7.34 8.45 8.23
CA LYS A 56 -7.91 8.51 9.59
C LYS A 56 -7.19 7.70 10.66
N ARG A 57 -6.06 7.07 10.34
CA ARG A 57 -5.21 6.48 11.37
C ARG A 57 -4.51 7.58 12.16
N VAL A 58 -4.33 7.34 13.46
CA VAL A 58 -3.62 8.21 14.38
C VAL A 58 -2.20 7.70 14.56
N LEU A 59 -1.23 8.59 14.32
CA LEU A 59 0.19 8.40 14.55
C LEU A 59 0.55 8.81 15.98
N ASN A 60 1.56 8.16 16.56
CA ASN A 60 1.98 8.36 17.95
C ASN A 60 0.78 8.37 18.93
N PRO A 61 -0.09 7.33 18.90
CA PRO A 61 -1.29 7.33 19.74
C PRO A 61 -0.92 7.24 21.21
N THR A 62 -1.47 8.13 22.04
CA THR A 62 -1.30 8.07 23.51
C THR A 62 -2.40 7.25 24.18
N GLN A 63 -3.48 6.98 23.43
CA GLN A 63 -4.65 6.24 23.88
C GLN A 63 -5.22 5.36 22.76
N LYS A 64 -6.14 4.46 23.12
CA LYS A 64 -6.89 3.68 22.13
C LYS A 64 -7.86 4.60 21.38
N HIS A 65 -7.68 4.71 20.07
CA HIS A 65 -8.59 5.43 19.19
C HIS A 65 -9.61 4.49 18.57
N LYS A 66 -10.87 4.95 18.47
CA LYS A 66 -11.93 4.19 17.78
C LYS A 66 -11.68 4.23 16.27
N SER A 67 -11.90 3.10 15.60
CA SER A 67 -11.91 3.05 14.14
C SER A 67 -12.98 4.02 13.61
N ALA A 68 -12.57 4.88 12.67
CA ALA A 68 -13.47 5.82 12.02
C ALA A 68 -14.21 5.15 10.85
N GLY A 69 -15.44 5.59 10.57
CA GLY A 69 -16.26 5.10 9.46
C GLY A 69 -17.23 3.97 9.85
N PHE A 70 -17.97 3.48 8.86
CA PHE A 70 -18.94 2.40 9.00
C PHE A 70 -18.35 1.11 8.46
N ARG A 71 -18.48 0.02 9.21
CA ARG A 71 -17.99 -1.29 8.78
C ARG A 71 -18.92 -1.84 7.70
N LEU A 72 -18.34 -2.20 6.56
CA LEU A 72 -19.01 -2.88 5.46
C LEU A 72 -18.25 -4.16 5.14
N SER A 73 -18.99 -5.26 5.03
CA SER A 73 -18.45 -6.55 4.58
C SER A 73 -19.12 -6.99 3.29
N PHE A 74 -18.33 -7.47 2.34
CA PHE A 74 -18.81 -7.99 1.07
C PHE A 74 -17.81 -9.00 0.51
N THR A 75 -18.29 -9.85 -0.39
CA THR A 75 -17.44 -10.74 -1.18
C THR A 75 -17.49 -10.29 -2.62
N ILE A 76 -16.34 -10.33 -3.30
CA ILE A 76 -16.25 -10.06 -4.73
C ILE A 76 -16.10 -11.36 -5.50
N GLU A 77 -16.55 -11.39 -6.75
CA GLU A 77 -16.26 -12.51 -7.64
C GLU A 77 -14.82 -12.47 -8.14
N ASN A 78 -14.39 -11.29 -8.63
CA ASN A 78 -13.06 -11.06 -9.20
C ASN A 78 -12.76 -9.55 -9.25
N SER A 79 -11.49 -9.17 -9.14
CA SER A 79 -11.01 -7.77 -9.27
C SER A 79 -10.84 -7.31 -10.72
N ALA A 80 -10.81 -8.23 -11.70
CA ALA A 80 -10.53 -7.94 -13.10
C ALA A 80 -11.56 -7.01 -13.77
N THR A 81 -12.78 -6.93 -13.22
CA THR A 81 -13.86 -6.07 -13.73
C THR A 81 -13.84 -4.66 -13.13
N TRP A 82 -12.94 -4.38 -12.19
CA TRP A 82 -12.89 -3.10 -11.52
C TRP A 82 -12.40 -1.99 -12.45
N GLN A 83 -13.13 -0.88 -12.46
CA GLN A 83 -12.75 0.29 -13.25
C GLN A 83 -11.65 1.07 -12.53
N ARG A 84 -10.63 1.52 -13.27
CA ARG A 84 -9.61 2.44 -12.74
C ARG A 84 -10.11 3.88 -12.87
N ARG A 85 -10.06 4.63 -11.77
CA ARG A 85 -10.44 6.06 -11.71
C ARG A 85 -9.50 6.80 -10.76
N CYS A 86 -9.62 8.12 -10.66
CA CYS A 86 -9.02 8.88 -9.56
C CYS A 86 -10.05 9.14 -8.47
N LEU A 87 -9.63 9.28 -7.21
CA LEU A 87 -10.53 9.67 -6.12
C LEU A 87 -11.17 11.04 -6.35
N GLY A 88 -10.54 11.91 -7.16
CA GLY A 88 -11.16 13.16 -7.61
C GLY A 88 -12.44 12.95 -8.43
N ASN A 89 -12.69 11.75 -8.98
CA ASN A 89 -13.93 11.38 -9.66
C ASN A 89 -15.01 10.84 -8.70
N PHE A 90 -14.79 10.89 -7.38
CA PHE A 90 -15.82 10.56 -6.41
C PHE A 90 -16.96 11.59 -6.48
N PRO A 91 -18.24 11.16 -6.49
CA PRO A 91 -19.37 12.07 -6.77
C PRO A 91 -19.52 13.23 -5.77
N VAL A 92 -18.99 13.10 -4.55
CA VAL A 92 -19.02 14.17 -3.54
C VAL A 92 -17.64 14.74 -3.35
N SER A 93 -17.32 15.75 -4.17
CA SER A 93 -15.99 16.37 -4.20
C SER A 93 -15.55 16.97 -2.87
N LEU A 94 -16.48 17.48 -2.04
CA LEU A 94 -16.21 18.02 -0.70
C LEU A 94 -15.75 16.95 0.30
N ALA A 95 -16.07 15.67 0.07
CA ALA A 95 -15.62 14.57 0.91
C ALA A 95 -14.16 14.19 0.66
N ILE A 96 -13.57 14.65 -0.46
CA ILE A 96 -12.21 14.32 -0.87
C ILE A 96 -11.32 15.55 -0.76
N ARG A 97 -10.30 15.46 0.11
CA ARG A 97 -9.32 16.52 0.31
C ARG A 97 -8.50 16.72 -0.96
N ALA A 98 -8.02 17.94 -1.20
CA ALA A 98 -7.32 18.29 -2.43
C ALA A 98 -6.16 17.33 -2.78
N MET A 99 -5.38 16.92 -1.76
CA MET A 99 -4.28 15.98 -1.92
C MET A 99 -4.74 14.57 -2.32
N ASP A 100 -5.86 14.08 -1.77
CA ASP A 100 -6.40 12.76 -2.08
C ASP A 100 -6.91 12.67 -3.53
N LYS A 101 -7.32 13.79 -4.15
CA LYS A 101 -7.96 13.79 -5.48
C LYS A 101 -7.12 13.12 -6.57
N ARG A 102 -5.79 13.16 -6.44
CA ARG A 102 -4.85 12.55 -7.41
C ARG A 102 -4.66 11.06 -7.21
N GLN A 103 -5.03 10.49 -6.07
CA GLN A 103 -4.87 9.06 -5.86
C GLN A 103 -5.71 8.26 -6.85
N HIS A 104 -5.08 7.26 -7.45
CA HIS A 104 -5.79 6.26 -8.22
C HIS A 104 -6.60 5.35 -7.31
N CYS A 105 -7.74 4.89 -7.80
CA CYS A 105 -8.64 3.98 -7.10
C CYS A 105 -9.26 2.95 -8.04
N PHE A 106 -9.73 1.86 -7.46
CA PHE A 106 -10.62 0.90 -8.10
C PHE A 106 -12.06 1.26 -7.79
N CYS A 107 -12.90 1.28 -8.81
CA CYS A 107 -14.32 1.56 -8.73
C CYS A 107 -15.13 0.35 -9.17
N PHE A 108 -16.01 -0.11 -8.30
CA PHE A 108 -16.85 -1.29 -8.52
C PHE A 108 -18.10 -1.24 -7.63
N PHE A 109 -19.08 -2.08 -7.93
CA PHE A 109 -20.27 -2.24 -7.09
C PHE A 109 -20.11 -3.46 -6.18
N ALA A 110 -20.50 -3.31 -4.91
CA ALA A 110 -20.69 -4.42 -3.99
C ALA A 110 -21.87 -4.09 -3.07
N ASN A 111 -22.78 -5.05 -2.85
CA ASN A 111 -24.01 -4.86 -2.07
C ASN A 111 -24.80 -3.61 -2.50
N ASN A 112 -24.90 -3.35 -3.81
CA ASN A 112 -25.55 -2.17 -4.41
C ASN A 112 -24.91 -0.82 -4.01
N ILE A 113 -23.72 -0.82 -3.43
CA ILE A 113 -22.95 0.38 -3.08
C ILE A 113 -21.81 0.51 -4.09
N GLN A 114 -21.67 1.70 -4.68
CA GLN A 114 -20.51 2.03 -5.51
C GLN A 114 -19.31 2.32 -4.59
N ILE A 115 -18.30 1.47 -4.64
CA ILE A 115 -17.10 1.56 -3.81
C ILE A 115 -15.99 2.23 -4.62
N TYR A 116 -15.25 3.14 -3.98
CA TYR A 116 -14.03 3.74 -4.47
C TYR A 116 -12.89 3.34 -3.52
N LEU A 117 -12.14 2.31 -3.89
CA LEU A 117 -11.06 1.76 -3.08
C LEU A 117 -9.72 2.33 -3.57
N PRO A 118 -9.01 3.16 -2.77
CA PRO A 118 -7.69 3.66 -3.16
C PRO A 118 -6.75 2.50 -3.48
N GLN A 119 -6.01 2.60 -4.59
CA GLN A 119 -5.11 1.51 -4.99
C GLN A 119 -4.01 1.29 -3.94
N LEU A 120 -3.47 2.38 -3.38
CA LEU A 120 -2.47 2.29 -2.31
C LEU A 120 -3.01 1.55 -1.08
N GLU A 121 -4.27 1.78 -0.70
CA GLU A 121 -4.87 1.11 0.46
C GLU A 121 -5.02 -0.39 0.21
N LEU A 122 -5.44 -0.80 -0.99
CA LEU A 122 -5.49 -2.21 -1.34
C LEU A 122 -4.10 -2.85 -1.36
N ALA A 123 -3.11 -2.21 -1.99
CA ALA A 123 -1.74 -2.71 -2.00
C ALA A 123 -1.16 -2.82 -0.58
N ARG A 124 -1.45 -1.84 0.29
CA ARG A 124 -1.05 -1.86 1.70
C ARG A 124 -1.59 -3.07 2.45
N VAL A 125 -2.87 -3.40 2.23
CA VAL A 125 -3.52 -4.57 2.84
C VAL A 125 -3.05 -5.89 2.24
N LEU A 126 -2.74 -5.93 0.94
CA LEU A 126 -2.30 -7.17 0.29
C LEU A 126 -0.82 -7.46 0.52
N PHE A 127 0.05 -6.46 0.40
CA PHE A 127 1.49 -6.68 0.22
C PHE A 127 2.39 -5.84 1.10
N LEU A 128 2.03 -4.57 1.37
CA LEU A 128 2.94 -3.62 2.03
C LEU A 128 2.80 -3.71 3.55
N HIS A 129 3.09 -4.89 4.11
CA HIS A 129 2.93 -5.21 5.53
C HIS A 129 4.15 -4.85 6.38
N ASP A 130 5.31 -4.68 5.75
CA ASP A 130 6.53 -4.25 6.43
C ASP A 130 7.34 -3.26 5.58
N GLY A 131 8.40 -2.72 6.18
CA GLY A 131 9.26 -1.75 5.51
C GLY A 131 10.10 -2.32 4.37
N TYR A 132 10.42 -3.62 4.37
CA TYR A 132 11.11 -4.28 3.26
C TYR A 132 10.18 -4.38 2.05
N LEU A 133 8.99 -4.97 2.23
CA LEU A 133 8.01 -5.16 1.16
C LEU A 133 7.51 -3.83 0.61
N SER A 134 7.45 -2.79 1.47
CA SER A 134 7.11 -1.45 1.02
C SER A 134 8.18 -0.82 0.14
N ARG A 135 9.48 -1.03 0.42
CA ARG A 135 10.57 -0.46 -0.38
C ARG A 135 10.80 -1.23 -1.67
N SER A 136 10.89 -2.55 -1.55
CA SER A 136 11.18 -3.44 -2.67
C SER A 136 10.08 -3.41 -3.74
N ALA A 137 8.84 -3.10 -3.38
CA ALA A 137 7.74 -2.98 -4.32
C ALA A 137 7.95 -1.89 -5.38
N LEU A 138 8.73 -0.84 -5.08
CA LEU A 138 8.98 0.26 -6.02
C LEU A 138 10.19 0.01 -6.92
N GLU A 139 10.97 -1.02 -6.65
CA GLU A 139 12.15 -1.36 -7.44
C GLU A 139 11.81 -2.54 -8.38
N PRO A 140 11.82 -2.32 -9.71
CA PRO A 140 11.56 -3.39 -10.67
C PRO A 140 12.54 -4.55 -10.49
N ASP A 141 12.04 -5.78 -10.66
CA ASP A 141 12.82 -7.02 -10.59
C ASP A 141 13.56 -7.27 -9.25
N TYR A 142 13.29 -6.48 -8.20
CA TYR A 142 14.03 -6.53 -6.94
C TYR A 142 13.98 -7.89 -6.25
N LEU A 143 12.80 -8.52 -6.20
CA LEU A 143 12.66 -9.83 -5.56
C LEU A 143 13.45 -10.94 -6.28
N ARG A 144 13.76 -10.78 -7.58
CA ARG A 144 14.57 -11.74 -8.33
C ARG A 144 16.06 -11.65 -7.95
N SER A 145 16.55 -10.49 -7.52
CA SER A 145 17.92 -10.35 -7.00
C SER A 145 18.08 -10.78 -5.55
N GLU A 146 16.98 -11.11 -4.87
CA GLU A 146 16.94 -11.39 -3.44
C GLU A 146 16.63 -12.86 -3.13
N PHE A 147 15.87 -13.53 -4.00
CA PHE A 147 15.39 -14.90 -3.78
C PHE A 147 15.51 -15.75 -5.03
N SER A 148 15.81 -17.04 -4.84
CA SER A 148 15.60 -18.07 -5.85
C SER A 148 14.57 -19.09 -5.37
N ILE A 149 13.78 -19.61 -6.31
CA ILE A 149 12.69 -20.55 -6.00
C ILE A 149 12.99 -21.86 -6.71
N GLU A 150 13.03 -22.94 -5.95
CA GLU A 150 13.18 -24.31 -6.44
C GLU A 150 11.90 -25.11 -6.18
N TYR A 151 11.62 -26.07 -7.06
CA TYR A 151 10.49 -26.99 -6.93
C TYR A 151 11.01 -28.43 -6.84
N PRO A 152 11.51 -28.85 -5.66
CA PRO A 152 12.12 -30.17 -5.49
C PRO A 152 11.13 -31.34 -5.57
N GLY A 153 9.81 -31.07 -5.58
CA GLY A 153 8.77 -32.08 -5.74
C GLY A 153 7.38 -31.48 -5.89
N PRO A 154 6.35 -32.31 -6.11
CA PRO A 154 4.96 -31.86 -6.23
C PRO A 154 4.51 -31.14 -4.96
N ASN A 155 3.89 -29.96 -5.11
CA ASN A 155 3.39 -29.13 -4.01
C ASN A 155 4.44 -28.66 -2.99
N VAL A 156 5.73 -28.77 -3.31
CA VAL A 156 6.83 -28.26 -2.49
C VAL A 156 7.56 -27.18 -3.27
N ALA A 157 7.55 -25.97 -2.71
CA ALA A 157 8.40 -24.87 -3.15
C ALA A 157 9.44 -24.61 -2.06
N ARG A 158 10.71 -24.53 -2.46
CA ARG A 158 11.81 -24.10 -1.61
C ARG A 158 12.20 -22.69 -2.04
N VAL A 159 12.05 -21.74 -1.12
CA VAL A 159 12.55 -20.38 -1.29
C VAL A 159 13.93 -20.29 -0.68
N ASN A 160 14.95 -20.06 -1.52
CA ASN A 160 16.30 -19.79 -1.06
C ASN A 160 16.51 -18.27 -1.00
N VAL A 161 17.03 -17.80 0.13
CA VAL A 161 17.42 -16.40 0.32
C VAL A 161 18.85 -16.23 -0.19
N LEU A 162 19.03 -15.32 -1.15
CA LEU A 162 20.35 -15.10 -1.75
C LEU A 162 21.25 -14.30 -0.79
N PRO A 163 22.59 -14.44 -0.86
CA PRO A 163 23.51 -13.70 0.01
C PRO A 163 23.40 -12.18 -0.10
N SER A 164 22.93 -11.67 -1.24
CA SER A 164 22.66 -10.25 -1.49
C SER A 164 21.42 -9.73 -0.76
N SER A 165 20.57 -10.62 -0.22
CA SER A 165 19.27 -10.23 0.27
C SER A 165 19.34 -9.28 1.46
N SER A 166 18.53 -8.22 1.39
CA SER A 166 18.29 -7.31 2.51
C SER A 166 17.05 -7.67 3.33
N TYR A 167 16.44 -8.85 3.08
CA TYR A 167 15.28 -9.30 3.85
C TYR A 167 15.68 -9.59 5.30
N PRO A 168 14.97 -9.02 6.30
CA PRO A 168 15.38 -9.17 7.69
C PRO A 168 15.32 -10.63 8.17
N LEU A 169 16.38 -11.13 8.80
CA LEU A 169 16.41 -12.48 9.37
C LEU A 169 15.26 -12.72 10.36
N LYS A 170 14.96 -11.73 11.21
CA LYS A 170 13.82 -11.78 12.15
C LYS A 170 12.46 -11.99 11.45
N SER A 171 12.33 -11.54 10.20
CA SER A 171 11.11 -11.71 9.41
C SER A 171 11.03 -13.12 8.83
N LEU A 172 12.16 -13.82 8.66
CA LEU A 172 12.17 -15.25 8.31
C LEU A 172 11.77 -16.12 9.51
N ASP A 173 11.99 -15.67 10.74
CA ASP A 173 11.53 -16.41 11.93
C ASP A 173 10.02 -16.21 12.21
N ASP A 174 9.46 -15.08 11.76
CA ASP A 174 8.04 -14.76 11.92
C ASP A 174 7.15 -15.53 10.93
N TYR A 175 6.13 -16.21 11.44
CA TYR A 175 5.24 -17.05 10.63
C TYR A 175 4.41 -16.24 9.63
N GLU A 176 3.84 -15.10 10.05
CA GLU A 176 3.00 -14.28 9.17
C GLU A 176 3.84 -13.65 8.05
N SER A 177 5.02 -13.13 8.38
CA SER A 177 5.99 -12.60 7.41
C SER A 177 6.37 -13.67 6.38
N ARG A 178 6.70 -14.90 6.82
CA ARG A 178 6.98 -16.01 5.91
C ARG A 178 5.79 -16.38 5.04
N ARG A 179 4.59 -16.44 5.61
CA ARG A 179 3.37 -16.80 4.88
C ARG A 179 3.09 -15.78 3.77
N LEU A 180 3.18 -14.49 4.09
CA LEU A 180 3.00 -13.42 3.13
C LEU A 180 4.09 -13.43 2.04
N LEU A 181 5.36 -13.51 2.45
CA LEU A 181 6.48 -13.54 1.49
C LEU A 181 6.36 -14.76 0.57
N SER A 182 6.06 -15.94 1.12
CA SER A 182 5.89 -17.16 0.33
C SER A 182 4.76 -17.02 -0.69
N TRP A 183 3.62 -16.43 -0.29
CA TRP A 183 2.53 -16.16 -1.22
C TRP A 183 2.97 -15.23 -2.37
N ILE A 184 3.63 -14.11 -2.05
CA ILE A 184 4.14 -13.16 -3.07
C ILE A 184 5.16 -13.83 -4.01
N LEU A 185 6.00 -14.73 -3.49
CA LEU A 185 7.06 -15.36 -4.28
C LEU A 185 6.56 -16.51 -5.15
N ILE A 186 5.63 -17.33 -4.65
CA ILE A 186 5.24 -18.61 -5.27
C ILE A 186 3.97 -18.48 -6.12
N ASP A 187 2.99 -17.67 -5.70
CA ASP A 187 1.76 -17.48 -6.46
C ASP A 187 2.02 -16.51 -7.63
N PRO A 188 1.82 -16.94 -8.90
CA PRO A 188 2.17 -16.13 -10.06
C PRO A 188 1.31 -14.87 -10.18
N ASP A 189 0.04 -14.92 -9.76
CA ASP A 189 -0.85 -13.75 -9.81
C ASP A 189 -0.46 -12.73 -8.75
N ALA A 190 -0.14 -13.20 -7.53
CA ALA A 190 0.36 -12.35 -6.45
C ALA A 190 1.70 -11.71 -6.82
N ARG A 191 2.62 -12.50 -7.39
CA ARG A 191 3.94 -12.03 -7.85
C ARG A 191 3.80 -10.97 -8.93
N ALA A 192 3.02 -11.24 -9.97
CA ALA A 192 2.80 -10.31 -11.06
C ALA A 192 2.14 -9.01 -10.57
N SER A 193 1.20 -9.12 -9.62
CA SER A 193 0.57 -7.97 -8.99
C SER A 193 1.56 -7.12 -8.19
N TYR A 194 2.36 -7.75 -7.33
CA TYR A 194 3.38 -7.07 -6.53
C TYR A 194 4.39 -6.34 -7.42
N GLU A 195 4.95 -7.02 -8.43
CA GLU A 195 5.91 -6.43 -9.36
C GLU A 195 5.30 -5.39 -10.30
N SER A 196 3.97 -5.33 -10.42
CA SER A 196 3.32 -4.27 -11.19
C SER A 196 3.50 -2.90 -10.54
N ILE A 197 3.73 -2.82 -9.23
CA ILE A 197 3.96 -1.56 -8.50
C ILE A 197 5.21 -0.86 -9.06
N GLY A 198 6.36 -1.52 -9.02
CA GLY A 198 7.64 -0.98 -9.52
C GLY A 198 7.61 -0.74 -11.04
N ARG A 199 6.96 -1.62 -11.80
CA ARG A 199 6.78 -1.41 -13.25
C ARG A 199 5.96 -0.16 -13.56
N SER A 200 4.80 0.01 -12.92
CA SER A 200 3.96 1.21 -13.08
C SER A 200 4.70 2.46 -12.63
N GLN A 201 5.41 2.40 -11.50
CA GLN A 201 6.25 3.49 -11.01
C GLN A 201 7.30 3.91 -12.03
N LYS A 202 7.98 2.96 -12.68
CA LYS A 202 9.02 3.24 -13.68
C LYS A 202 8.43 3.87 -14.95
N LEU A 203 7.27 3.39 -15.40
CA LEU A 203 6.62 3.86 -16.63
C LEU A 203 5.91 5.21 -16.45
N ASN A 204 5.19 5.38 -15.35
CA ASN A 204 4.26 6.50 -15.15
C ASN A 204 4.80 7.59 -14.21
N GLY A 205 5.91 7.32 -13.50
CA GLY A 205 6.59 8.34 -12.71
C GLY A 205 7.30 9.36 -13.60
N TYR A 206 7.28 10.63 -13.19
CA TYR A 206 7.86 11.75 -13.93
C TYR A 206 8.88 12.50 -13.09
N GLU A 207 9.80 13.21 -13.74
CA GLU A 207 10.82 14.01 -13.04
C GLU A 207 10.47 15.49 -13.09
N GLN A 208 10.60 16.16 -11.95
CA GLN A 208 10.38 17.59 -11.81
C GLN A 208 11.32 18.14 -10.74
N SER A 209 12.06 19.21 -11.06
CA SER A 209 12.92 19.94 -10.10
C SER A 209 13.91 19.06 -9.33
N GLY A 210 14.49 18.04 -9.97
CA GLY A 210 15.46 17.12 -9.36
C GLY A 210 14.85 16.00 -8.50
N TYR A 211 13.52 15.87 -8.53
CA TYR A 211 12.77 14.80 -7.88
C TYR A 211 12.01 13.97 -8.90
N ARG A 212 11.93 12.67 -8.65
CA ARG A 212 10.97 11.78 -9.32
C ARG A 212 9.69 11.75 -8.50
N HIS A 213 8.56 11.98 -9.13
CA HIS A 213 7.22 11.96 -8.56
C HIS A 213 6.40 10.84 -9.19
N TRP A 214 5.48 10.28 -8.42
CA TRP A 214 4.58 9.24 -8.90
C TRP A 214 3.30 9.16 -8.07
N ASP A 215 2.14 9.13 -8.73
CA ASP A 215 0.86 8.80 -8.12
C ASP A 215 0.71 7.27 -8.13
N PHE A 216 0.47 6.67 -6.96
CA PHE A 216 0.53 5.21 -6.79
C PHE A 216 -0.48 4.48 -7.67
N GLU A 217 0.02 3.50 -8.42
CA GLU A 217 -0.77 2.62 -9.27
C GLU A 217 -0.24 1.20 -9.21
N PHE A 218 -1.12 0.20 -9.31
CA PHE A 218 -0.75 -1.19 -9.52
C PHE A 218 -1.90 -1.97 -10.15
N THR A 219 -1.63 -3.20 -10.57
CA THR A 219 -2.65 -4.15 -11.02
C THR A 219 -2.87 -5.19 -9.92
N PRO A 220 -4.07 -5.32 -9.34
CA PRO A 220 -4.32 -6.28 -8.26
C PRO A 220 -4.31 -7.71 -8.81
N PRO A 221 -4.07 -8.74 -7.97
CA PRO A 221 -4.31 -10.11 -8.40
C PRO A 221 -5.83 -10.31 -8.60
N PRO A 222 -6.29 -11.41 -9.23
CA PRO A 222 -7.72 -11.61 -9.51
C PRO A 222 -8.63 -11.63 -8.28
N LEU A 223 -8.09 -11.91 -7.08
CA LEU A 223 -8.82 -11.90 -5.80
C LEU A 223 -10.16 -12.68 -5.87
N ARG A 224 -10.13 -13.87 -6.49
CA ARG A 224 -11.33 -14.66 -6.74
C ARG A 224 -11.99 -15.03 -5.42
N SER A 225 -13.29 -14.72 -5.29
CA SER A 225 -14.08 -15.01 -4.08
C SER A 225 -13.52 -14.42 -2.79
N ALA A 226 -12.73 -13.35 -2.88
CA ALA A 226 -12.17 -12.70 -1.70
C ALA A 226 -13.25 -11.96 -0.89
N SER A 227 -13.23 -12.16 0.42
CA SER A 227 -14.06 -11.40 1.37
C SER A 227 -13.32 -10.16 1.86
N PHE A 228 -14.03 -9.04 1.83
CA PHE A 228 -13.54 -7.74 2.27
C PHE A 228 -14.28 -7.33 3.53
N GLU A 229 -13.53 -6.70 4.42
CA GLU A 229 -14.06 -5.93 5.53
C GLU A 229 -13.40 -4.57 5.49
N VAL A 230 -14.20 -3.53 5.27
CA VAL A 230 -13.71 -2.17 5.06
C VAL A 230 -14.47 -1.18 5.94
N CYS A 231 -13.79 -0.11 6.34
CA CYS A 231 -14.43 1.06 6.94
C CYS A 231 -14.75 2.07 5.83
N ILE A 232 -16.03 2.26 5.52
CA ILE A 232 -16.48 3.26 4.55
C ILE A 232 -16.80 4.59 5.26
N PHE A 233 -16.48 5.69 4.59
CA PHE A 233 -16.87 7.02 5.02
C PHE A 233 -18.05 7.44 4.13
N PRO A 234 -19.28 7.48 4.66
CA PRO A 234 -20.45 7.71 3.84
C PRO A 234 -20.44 9.12 3.28
N ARG A 235 -21.25 9.28 2.25
CA ARG A 235 -21.74 10.55 1.76
C ARG A 235 -22.23 11.37 2.97
N MET A 236 -21.57 12.47 3.32
CA MET A 236 -22.26 13.48 4.13
C MET A 236 -23.38 14.01 3.23
N ALA A 237 -24.62 13.78 3.67
CA ALA A 237 -25.82 14.27 2.99
C ALA A 237 -25.84 15.79 3.00
#